data_AF-A0A7Y1ZIR7-F1
#
_entry.id   AF-A0A7Y1ZIR7-F1
#
_cell.length_a   1.000
_cell.length_b   1.000
_cell.length_c   1.000
_cell.angle_alpha   90.00
_cell.angle_beta   90.00
_cell.angle_gamma   90.00
#
_symmetry.space_group_name_H-M   'P 1'
#
loop_
_entity.id
_entity.type
_entity.pdbx_description
1 polymer ?
#
loop_
_entity_poly.entity_id
_entity_poly.type
_entity_poly.pdbx_seq_one_letter_code
_entity_poly.pdbx_strand_id
1 'polypeptide(L)'
;MLDQLLVTGIFAGLLICLIFTHWPAVWVFVCAMLVAYFAGLVDTAEVLDKASNTGVITLVLLLLVSIGLEKLSWLSRLSHKLIVPSYAGSLLRLGSATAFFSAFVNNTAV
;
A
#
# COMPACT_ATOMS: atom_id res chain seq x y z
N MET A 1 24.77 -1.31 -21.80
CA MET A 1 24.12 -0.09 -22.30
C MET A 1 22.71 -0.36 -22.81
N LEU A 2 22.50 -1.40 -23.63
CA LEU A 2 21.17 -1.75 -24.15
C LEU A 2 20.17 -2.12 -23.03
N ASP A 3 20.60 -2.94 -22.07
CA ASP A 3 19.77 -3.34 -20.92
C ASP A 3 19.32 -2.13 -20.08
N GLN A 4 20.22 -1.19 -19.84
CA GLN A 4 19.91 0.06 -19.14
C GLN A 4 18.85 0.89 -19.88
N LEU A 5 18.91 0.91 -21.20
CA LEU A 5 17.97 1.64 -22.04
C LEU A 5 16.60 0.95 -22.04
N LEU A 6 16.57 -0.38 -22.08
CA LEU A 6 15.35 -1.18 -21.92
C LEU A 6 14.70 -0.97 -20.56
N VAL A 7 15.46 -1.08 -19.47
CA VAL A 7 14.97 -0.85 -18.11
C VAL A 7 14.40 0.56 -17.96
N THR A 8 15.10 1.57 -18.50
CA THR A 8 14.63 2.96 -18.48
C THR A 8 13.33 3.12 -19.28
N GLY A 9 13.22 2.47 -20.45
CA GLY A 9 12.01 2.47 -21.26
C GLY A 9 10.82 1.82 -20.56
N ILE A 10 11.03 0.67 -19.92
CA ILE A 10 10.00 -0.03 -19.13
C ILE A 10 9.54 0.85 -17.97
N PHE A 11 10.48 1.47 -17.25
CA PHE A 11 10.17 2.34 -16.12
C PHE A 11 9.40 3.61 -16.55
N ALA A 12 9.83 4.27 -17.63
CA ALA A 12 9.12 5.41 -18.19
C ALA A 12 7.70 5.04 -18.65
N GLY A 13 7.55 3.88 -19.33
CA GLY A 13 6.26 3.36 -19.74
C GLY A 13 5.33 3.07 -18.54
N LEU A 14 5.87 2.49 -17.47
CA LEU A 14 5.14 2.26 -16.22
C LEU A 14 4.62 3.58 -15.63
N LEU A 15 5.47 4.61 -15.54
CA LEU A 15 5.07 5.92 -15.03
C LEU A 15 4.01 6.59 -15.92
N ILE A 16 4.18 6.56 -17.23
CA ILE A 16 3.20 7.10 -18.19
C ILE A 16 1.85 6.39 -18.01
N CYS A 17 1.83 5.07 -17.93
CA CYS A 17 0.60 4.31 -17.69
C CYS A 17 -0.05 4.65 -16.34
N LEU A 18 0.73 4.84 -15.28
CA LEU A 18 0.20 5.16 -13.96
C LEU A 18 -0.36 6.59 -13.87
N ILE A 19 0.21 7.53 -14.64
CA ILE A 19 -0.19 8.95 -14.63
C ILE A 19 -1.37 9.21 -15.57
N PHE A 20 -1.34 8.64 -16.78
CA PHE A 20 -2.29 9.00 -17.86
C PHE A 20 -3.42 8.00 -18.07
N THR A 21 -3.34 6.81 -17.46
CA THR A 21 -4.35 5.77 -17.61
C THR A 21 -5.08 5.52 -16.29
N HIS A 22 -6.33 5.06 -16.38
CA HIS A 22 -7.16 4.68 -15.23
C HIS A 22 -7.08 3.17 -14.92
N TRP A 23 -6.05 2.48 -15.43
CA TRP A 23 -5.90 1.05 -15.20
C TRP A 23 -5.52 0.80 -13.73
N PRO A 24 -6.01 -0.30 -13.12
CA PRO A 24 -5.60 -0.63 -11.77
C PRO A 24 -4.08 -0.78 -11.72
N ALA A 25 -3.44 -0.09 -10.77
CA ALA A 25 -1.98 -0.06 -10.65
C ALA A 25 -1.36 -1.47 -10.66
N VAL A 26 -2.03 -2.43 -10.03
CA VAL A 26 -1.62 -3.85 -10.01
C VAL A 26 -1.34 -4.39 -11.42
N TRP A 27 -2.24 -4.15 -12.38
CA TRP A 27 -2.05 -4.63 -13.75
C TRP A 27 -0.87 -3.95 -14.44
N VAL A 28 -0.71 -2.64 -14.24
CA VAL A 28 0.41 -1.88 -14.81
C VAL A 28 1.75 -2.41 -14.28
N PHE A 29 1.86 -2.67 -12.97
CA PHE A 29 3.05 -3.25 -12.36
C PHE A 29 3.32 -4.68 -12.82
N VAL A 30 2.30 -5.55 -12.87
CA VAL A 30 2.45 -6.95 -13.32
C VAL A 30 2.87 -7.01 -14.79
N CYS A 31 2.28 -6.18 -15.67
CA CYS A 31 2.68 -6.13 -17.07
C CYS A 31 4.12 -5.66 -17.24
N ALA A 32 4.56 -4.61 -16.53
CA ALA A 32 5.94 -4.14 -16.59
C ALA A 32 6.94 -5.20 -16.09
N MET A 33 6.60 -5.89 -15.01
CA MET A 33 7.38 -7.02 -14.49
C MET A 33 7.47 -8.17 -15.49
N LEU A 34 6.36 -8.56 -16.11
CA LEU A 34 6.34 -9.61 -17.13
C LEU A 34 7.18 -9.22 -18.36
N VAL A 35 7.11 -7.97 -18.80
CA VAL A 35 7.96 -7.47 -19.88
C VAL A 35 9.44 -7.57 -19.48
N ALA A 36 9.81 -7.19 -18.26
CA ALA A 36 11.18 -7.32 -17.77
C ALA A 36 11.65 -8.78 -17.69
N TYR A 37 10.78 -9.68 -17.24
CA TYR A 37 11.05 -11.11 -17.15
C TYR A 37 11.23 -11.76 -18.54
N PHE A 38 10.29 -11.54 -19.46
CA PHE A 38 10.38 -12.09 -20.82
C PHE A 38 11.49 -11.46 -21.67
N ALA A 39 11.90 -10.22 -21.36
CA ALA A 39 13.08 -9.60 -21.95
C ALA A 39 14.40 -10.16 -21.38
N GLY A 40 14.36 -11.06 -20.39
CA GLY A 40 15.55 -11.63 -19.76
C GLY A 40 16.30 -10.67 -18.84
N LEU A 41 15.67 -9.57 -18.43
CA LEU A 41 16.28 -8.55 -17.56
C LEU A 41 16.25 -8.93 -16.08
N VAL A 42 15.36 -9.85 -15.71
CA VAL A 42 15.14 -10.33 -14.34
C VAL A 42 14.91 -11.83 -14.36
N ASP A 43 15.60 -12.58 -13.50
CA ASP A 43 15.43 -14.03 -13.40
C ASP A 43 14.23 -14.43 -12.51
N THR A 44 13.73 -15.64 -12.70
CA THR A 44 12.73 -16.31 -11.85
C THR A 44 13.04 -16.18 -10.36
N ALA A 45 14.30 -16.40 -9.96
CA ALA A 45 14.72 -16.32 -8.58
C ALA A 45 14.56 -14.90 -8.01
N GLU A 46 14.91 -13.87 -8.78
CA GLU A 46 14.77 -12.47 -8.38
C GLU A 46 13.30 -12.06 -8.29
N VAL A 47 12.47 -12.51 -9.24
CA VAL A 47 11.02 -12.35 -9.19
C VAL A 47 10.43 -12.94 -7.90
N LEU A 48 10.83 -14.16 -7.55
CA LEU A 48 10.34 -14.85 -6.36
C LEU A 48 10.81 -14.17 -5.07
N ASP A 49 12.06 -13.71 -5.04
CA ASP A 49 12.62 -12.95 -3.91
C ASP A 49 11.81 -11.67 -3.64
N LYS A 50 11.39 -10.95 -4.69
CA LYS A 50 10.54 -9.76 -4.54
C LYS A 50 9.15 -10.07 -4.02
N ALA A 51 8.59 -11.24 -4.34
CA ALA A 51 7.30 -11.67 -3.80
C ALA A 51 7.36 -11.97 -2.29
N SER A 52 8.48 -12.51 -1.80
CA SER A 52 8.72 -12.79 -0.38
C SER A 52 9.41 -11.64 0.37
N ASN A 53 9.39 -10.43 -0.19
CA ASN A 53 10.07 -9.30 0.43
C ASN A 53 9.47 -8.97 1.81
N THR A 54 10.33 -8.78 2.81
CA THR A 54 9.92 -8.44 4.19
C THR A 54 8.92 -7.29 4.24
N GLY A 55 9.10 -6.26 3.41
CA GLY A 55 8.17 -5.13 3.33
C GLY A 55 6.76 -5.53 2.89
N VAL A 56 6.65 -6.36 1.85
CA VAL A 56 5.35 -6.89 1.37
C VAL A 56 4.69 -7.73 2.47
N ILE A 57 5.45 -8.59 3.13
CA ILE A 57 4.97 -9.42 4.24
C ILE A 57 4.48 -8.55 5.40
N THR A 58 5.24 -7.53 5.79
CA THR A 58 4.82 -6.59 6.83
C THR A 58 3.54 -5.87 6.45
N LEU A 59 3.40 -5.38 5.22
CA LEU A 59 2.17 -4.73 4.75
C LEU A 59 0.96 -5.67 4.81
N VAL A 60 1.12 -6.93 4.40
CA VAL A 60 0.07 -7.95 4.50
C VAL A 60 -0.29 -8.23 5.96
N LEU A 61 0.70 -8.33 6.85
CA LEU A 61 0.45 -8.48 8.29
C LEU A 61 -0.30 -7.30 8.87
N LEU A 62 0.09 -6.06 8.53
CA LEU A 62 -0.62 -4.86 8.97
C LEU A 62 -2.06 -4.81 8.44
N LEU A 63 -2.29 -5.26 7.20
CA LEU A 63 -3.64 -5.40 6.63
C LEU A 63 -4.46 -6.42 7.42
N LEU A 64 -3.90 -7.59 7.75
CA LEU A 64 -4.58 -8.61 8.56
C LEU A 64 -4.89 -8.11 9.97
N VAL A 65 -3.96 -7.38 10.60
CA VAL A 65 -4.18 -6.72 11.90
C VAL A 65 -5.32 -5.70 11.77
N SER A 66 -5.35 -4.91 10.71
CA SER A 66 -6.43 -3.94 10.45
C SER A 66 -7.79 -4.61 10.34
N ILE A 67 -7.89 -5.70 9.59
CA ILE A 67 -9.13 -6.48 9.45
C ILE A 67 -9.57 -7.06 10.81
N GLY A 68 -8.61 -7.53 11.61
CA GLY A 68 -8.86 -7.97 12.98
C GLY A 68 -9.45 -6.86 13.85
N LEU A 69 -8.85 -5.67 13.81
CA LEU A 69 -9.32 -4.49 14.55
C LEU A 69 -10.69 -4.00 14.10
N GLU A 70 -11.00 -4.06 12.80
CA GLU A 70 -12.31 -3.71 12.25
C GLU A 70 -13.43 -4.59 12.85
N LYS A 71 -13.16 -5.89 13.06
CA LYS A 71 -14.12 -6.81 13.67
C LYS A 71 -14.30 -6.61 15.17
N LEU A 72 -13.40 -5.87 15.84
CA LEU A 72 -13.56 -5.53 17.24
C LEU A 72 -14.56 -4.37 17.38
N SER A 73 -15.75 -4.67 17.93
CA SER A 73 -16.75 -3.68 18.38
C SER A 73 -16.22 -2.64 19.39
N TRP A 74 -14.97 -2.75 19.82
CA TRP A 74 -14.26 -1.79 20.65
C TRP A 74 -14.04 -0.44 19.95
N LEU A 75 -13.83 -0.41 18.64
CA LEU A 75 -13.51 0.82 17.90
C LEU A 75 -14.71 1.78 17.86
N SER A 76 -15.94 1.25 17.73
CA SER A 76 -17.17 2.08 17.83
C SER A 76 -17.42 2.57 19.26
N ARG A 77 -17.14 1.74 20.27
CA ARG A 77 -17.24 2.14 21.69
C ARG A 77 -16.20 3.21 22.06
N LEU A 78 -15.01 3.13 21.46
CA LEU A 78 -13.94 4.10 21.63
C LEU A 78 -14.34 5.43 20.98
N SER A 79 -14.84 5.41 19.74
CA SER A 79 -15.38 6.59 19.05
C SER A 79 -16.44 7.33 19.89
N HIS A 80 -17.42 6.61 20.46
CA HIS A 80 -18.42 7.21 21.34
C HIS A 80 -17.85 7.84 22.62
N LYS A 81 -16.70 7.36 23.13
CA LYS A 81 -16.00 7.97 24.28
C LYS A 81 -15.16 9.19 23.91
N LEU A 82 -14.73 9.29 22.65
CA LEU A 82 -13.90 10.39 22.14
C LEU A 82 -14.73 11.59 21.66
N ILE A 83 -15.99 11.37 21.31
CA ILE A 83 -16.92 12.44 20.95
C ILE A 83 -17.29 13.25 22.19
N VAL A 84 -17.03 14.55 22.13
CA VAL A 84 -17.35 15.56 23.14
C VAL A 84 -18.23 16.67 22.54
N PRO A 85 -18.96 17.44 23.37
CA PRO A 85 -19.89 18.47 22.88
C PRO A 85 -19.25 19.53 21.97
N SER A 86 -17.94 19.76 22.09
CA SER A 86 -17.19 20.67 21.23
C SER A 86 -16.71 19.97 19.97
N TYR A 87 -16.99 20.57 18.80
CA TYR A 87 -16.52 20.09 17.50
C TYR A 87 -14.99 20.03 17.43
N ALA A 88 -14.30 21.12 17.79
CA ALA A 88 -12.84 21.18 17.77
C ALA A 88 -12.21 20.19 18.75
N GLY A 89 -12.83 20.00 19.93
CA GLY A 89 -12.40 19.01 20.91
C GLY A 89 -12.55 17.57 20.40
N SER A 90 -13.65 17.27 19.72
CA SER A 90 -13.87 15.96 19.10
C SER A 90 -12.88 15.71 17.96
N LEU A 91 -12.63 16.72 17.11
CA LEU A 91 -11.69 16.62 16.00
C LEU A 91 -10.25 16.37 16.48
N LEU A 92 -9.80 17.07 17.52
CA LEU A 92 -8.47 16.84 18.11
C LEU A 92 -8.35 15.45 18.72
N ARG A 93 -9.37 14.99 19.45
CA ARG A 93 -9.35 13.68 20.13
C ARG A 93 -9.42 12.52 19.14
N LEU A 94 -10.32 12.59 18.17
CA LEU A 94 -10.42 11.60 17.11
C LEU A 94 -9.16 11.64 16.23
N GLY A 95 -8.74 12.83 15.77
CA GLY A 95 -7.55 12.99 14.93
C GLY A 95 -6.26 12.47 15.58
N SER A 96 -6.06 12.72 16.89
CA SER A 96 -4.89 12.20 17.62
C SER A 96 -4.94 10.68 17.81
N ALA A 97 -6.10 10.12 18.14
CA ALA A 97 -6.28 8.67 18.20
C ALA A 97 -6.04 8.02 16.84
N THR A 98 -6.64 8.55 15.78
CA THR A 98 -6.46 8.09 14.40
C THR A 98 -5.01 8.21 13.94
N ALA A 99 -4.32 9.32 14.22
CA ALA A 99 -2.92 9.50 13.88
C ALA A 99 -2.01 8.49 14.60
N PHE A 100 -2.29 8.20 15.87
CA PHE A 100 -1.55 7.18 16.62
C PHE A 100 -1.77 5.79 16.01
N PHE A 101 -3.01 5.41 15.70
CA PHE A 101 -3.31 4.12 15.07
C PHE A 101 -2.81 4.01 13.63
N SER A 102 -2.81 5.11 12.85
CA SER A 102 -2.30 5.15 11.48
C SER A 102 -0.80 4.85 11.37
N ALA A 103 -0.04 4.95 12.46
CA ALA A 103 1.36 4.55 12.49
C ALA A 103 1.53 3.02 12.62
N PHE A 104 0.54 2.33 13.18
CA PHE A 104 0.52 0.87 13.37
C PHE A 104 -0.32 0.14 12.32
N VAL A 105 -1.28 0.83 11.71
CA VAL A 105 -2.25 0.28 10.76
C VAL A 105 -1.98 0.88 9.38
N ASN A 106 -2.29 0.14 8.31
CA ASN A 106 -2.11 0.63 6.94
C ASN A 106 -2.87 1.97 6.75
N ASN A 107 -2.23 2.94 6.10
CA ASN A 107 -2.74 4.31 5.93
C ASN A 107 -4.10 4.35 5.20
N THR A 108 -4.37 3.38 4.32
CA THR A 108 -5.65 3.25 3.61
C THR A 108 -6.80 2.70 4.47
N ALA A 109 -6.49 2.08 5.61
CA ALA A 109 -7.50 1.50 6.49
C ALA A 109 -7.97 2.46 7.60
N VAL A 110 -7.30 3.61 7.74
CA VAL A 110 -7.70 4.75 8.58
C VAL A 110 -8.57 5.71 7.77
#